data_AF-A0A0Z8IEX2-F1
#
_entry.id   AF-A0A0Z8IEX2-F1
#
_cell.length_a   1.000
_cell.length_b   1.000
_cell.length_c   1.000
_cell.angle_alpha   90.00
_cell.angle_beta   90.00
_cell.angle_gamma   90.00
#
_symmetry.space_group_name_H-M   'P 1'
#
loop_
_entity.id
_entity.type
_entity.pdbx_description
1 polymer ?
#
loop_
_entity_poly.entity_id
_entity_poly.type
_entity_poly.pdbx_seq_one_letter_code
_entity_poly.pdbx_strand_id
1 'polypeptide(L)'
;MAHHHDHEHDHNHDERELITLVDDQGNETLFEILLTIDGQEEFGKNYVLLIPASAEEDENGEVEIQAYSYIENENGTEGDLQPIPEDAIAEWDMIEEVFNSFMEEE
;
A
#
# COMPACT_ATOMS: atom_id res chain seq x y z
N MET A 1 23.73 -16.70 22.12
CA MET A 1 22.44 -16.02 22.29
C MET A 1 21.90 -15.79 20.89
N ALA A 2 21.00 -16.66 20.43
CA ALA A 2 20.38 -16.53 19.12
C ALA A 2 18.91 -16.21 19.40
N HIS A 3 18.53 -14.95 19.20
CA HIS A 3 17.14 -14.59 19.13
C HIS A 3 16.73 -14.78 17.67
N HIS A 4 16.16 -15.96 17.38
CA HIS A 4 15.43 -16.22 16.15
C HIS A 4 14.16 -15.38 16.27
N HIS A 5 14.05 -14.30 15.49
CA HIS A 5 12.81 -13.56 15.35
C HIS A 5 11.97 -14.35 14.35
N ASP A 6 11.27 -15.35 14.85
CA ASP A 6 10.25 -16.07 14.11
C ASP A 6 9.03 -15.13 14.09
N HIS A 7 8.95 -14.29 13.07
CA HIS A 7 7.73 -13.53 12.79
C HIS A 7 6.79 -14.50 12.06
N GLU A 8 6.05 -15.30 12.83
CA GLU A 8 4.85 -15.97 12.33
C GLU A 8 3.84 -14.86 11.99
N HIS A 9 3.85 -14.40 10.73
CA HIS A 9 2.73 -13.69 10.13
C HIS A 9 1.58 -14.70 9.98
N ASP A 10 0.73 -14.79 11.00
CA ASP A 10 -0.55 -15.49 10.95
C ASP A 10 -1.47 -14.71 9.99
N HIS A 11 -1.41 -15.03 8.70
CA HIS A 11 -2.30 -14.47 7.69
C HIS A 11 -3.70 -15.09 7.84
N ASN A 12 -4.49 -14.60 8.80
CA ASN A 12 -5.91 -14.89 8.88
C ASN A 12 -6.64 -14.21 7.71
N HIS A 13 -7.26 -15.02 6.84
CA HIS A 13 -7.77 -14.65 5.50
C HIS A 13 -9.15 -13.95 5.51
N ASP A 14 -9.49 -13.18 6.54
CA ASP A 14 -10.78 -12.46 6.61
C ASP A 14 -10.63 -11.01 7.16
N GLU A 15 -9.39 -10.53 7.24
CA GLU A 15 -9.05 -9.24 7.84
C GLU A 15 -8.64 -8.28 6.73
N ARG A 16 -9.41 -7.21 6.54
CA ARG A 16 -9.03 -6.11 5.65
C ARG A 16 -7.60 -5.70 6.00
N GLU A 17 -6.70 -5.66 5.02
CA GLU A 17 -5.29 -5.40 5.26
C GLU A 17 -5.13 -3.94 5.71
N LEU A 18 -5.09 -3.70 7.01
CA LEU A 18 -4.95 -2.38 7.58
C LEU A 18 -3.47 -2.08 7.86
N ILE A 19 -3.02 -0.90 7.44
CA ILE A 19 -1.69 -0.38 7.74
C ILE A 19 -1.81 0.91 8.54
N THR A 20 -0.89 1.09 9.51
CA THR A 20 -0.77 2.35 10.26
C THR A 20 0.37 3.16 9.67
N LEU A 21 0.06 4.31 9.09
CA LEU A 21 1.06 5.26 8.62
C LEU A 21 1.36 6.26 9.72
N VAL A 22 2.65 6.48 9.97
CA VAL A 22 3.13 7.49 10.91
C VAL A 22 3.77 8.61 10.11
N ASP A 23 3.27 9.84 10.26
CA ASP A 23 3.86 11.01 9.59
C ASP A 23 5.06 11.59 10.36
N ASP A 24 5.75 12.59 9.80
CA ASP A 24 6.93 13.24 10.39
C ASP A 24 6.65 13.87 11.77
N GLN A 25 5.40 14.26 12.04
CA GLN A 25 4.97 14.77 13.34
C GLN A 25 4.64 13.66 14.35
N GLY A 26 4.66 12.39 13.93
CA GLY A 26 4.33 11.24 14.75
C GLY A 26 2.82 10.97 14.89
N ASN A 27 1.96 11.52 14.02
CA ASN A 27 0.54 11.13 14.05
C ASN A 27 0.36 9.81 13.33
N GLU A 28 -0.35 8.91 13.97
CA GLU A 28 -0.72 7.60 13.44
C GLU A 28 -2.06 7.72 12.74
N THR A 29 -2.11 7.37 11.46
CA THR A 29 -3.35 7.29 10.68
C THR A 29 -3.54 5.87 10.15
N LEU A 30 -4.74 5.34 10.31
CA LEU A 30 -5.11 4.02 9.80
C LEU A 30 -5.55 4.13 8.35
N PHE A 31 -5.00 3.24 7.52
CA PHE A 31 -5.36 3.07 6.12
C PHE A 31 -5.68 1.61 5.84
N GLU A 32 -6.53 1.39 4.87
CA GLU A 32 -6.88 0.07 4.34
C GLU A 32 -6.19 -0.10 2.99
N ILE A 33 -5.42 -1.18 2.85
CA ILE A 33 -4.76 -1.57 1.62
C ILE A 33 -5.85 -2.15 0.72
N LEU A 34 -6.06 -1.50 -0.42
CA LEU A 34 -6.95 -2.00 -1.47
C LEU A 34 -6.22 -3.00 -2.37
N LEU A 35 -4.99 -2.66 -2.77
CA LEU A 35 -4.24 -3.45 -3.73
C LEU A 35 -2.74 -3.22 -3.58
N THR A 36 -1.95 -4.28 -3.77
CA THR A 36 -0.50 -4.22 -3.83
C THR A 36 -0.02 -4.64 -5.23
N ILE A 37 0.88 -3.85 -5.80
CA ILE A 37 1.41 -4.00 -7.15
C ILE A 37 2.92 -4.23 -7.05
N ASP A 38 3.37 -5.35 -7.61
CA ASP A 38 4.80 -5.69 -7.66
C ASP A 38 5.47 -4.88 -8.78
N GLY A 39 6.23 -3.87 -8.38
CA GLY A 39 7.04 -3.05 -9.28
C GLY A 39 8.53 -3.37 -9.15
N GLN A 40 8.89 -4.42 -8.42
CA GLN A 40 10.28 -4.68 -8.05
C GLN A 40 11.13 -5.04 -9.27
N GLU A 41 10.53 -5.68 -10.28
CA GLU A 41 11.24 -6.01 -11.52
C GLU A 41 11.58 -4.79 -12.39
N GLU A 42 10.69 -3.80 -12.46
CA GLU A 42 10.87 -2.61 -13.31
C GLU A 42 11.51 -1.43 -12.59
N PHE A 43 11.10 -1.18 -11.34
CA PHE A 43 11.47 0.01 -10.57
C PHE A 43 12.25 -0.31 -9.30
N GLY A 44 12.34 -1.57 -8.89
CA GLY A 44 13.02 -2.00 -7.67
C GLY A 44 12.28 -1.63 -6.38
N LYS A 45 10.98 -1.32 -6.48
CA LYS A 45 10.09 -0.97 -5.37
C LYS A 45 8.68 -1.44 -5.68
N ASN A 46 7.89 -1.69 -4.65
CA ASN A 46 6.48 -2.08 -4.80
C ASN A 46 5.59 -0.85 -4.71
N TYR A 47 4.33 -1.00 -5.11
CA TYR A 47 3.33 0.06 -4.96
C TYR A 47 2.13 -0.48 -4.22
N VAL A 48 1.57 0.36 -3.36
CA VAL A 48 0.37 0.03 -2.59
C VAL A 48 -0.67 1.12 -2.81
N LEU A 49 -1.88 0.68 -3.10
CA LEU A 49 -3.06 1.52 -3.19
C LEU A 49 -3.80 1.37 -1.87
N LEU A 50 -4.06 2.50 -1.24
CA LEU A 50 -4.63 2.55 0.10
C LEU A 50 -5.67 3.66 0.21
N ILE A 51 -6.68 3.42 1.03
CA ILE A 51 -7.71 4.40 1.37
C ILE A 51 -7.67 4.68 2.87
N PRO A 52 -7.96 5.91 3.32
CA PRO A 52 -8.11 6.18 4.74
C PRO A 52 -9.17 5.22 5.33
N ALA A 53 -8.89 4.61 6.48
CA ALA A 53 -9.89 3.75 7.14
C ALA A 53 -11.13 4.54 7.60
N SER A 54 -11.00 5.87 7.68
CA SER A 54 -12.08 6.83 7.90
C SER A 54 -12.62 7.44 6.61
N ALA A 55 -12.22 6.96 5.43
CA ALA A 55 -12.75 7.43 4.17
C ALA A 55 -14.24 7.10 4.11
N GLU A 56 -15.04 8.12 3.85
CA GLU A 56 -16.46 7.96 3.57
C GLU A 56 -16.63 8.01 2.05
N GLU A 57 -17.48 7.13 1.54
CA GLU A 57 -17.95 7.20 0.16
C GLU A 57 -18.59 8.58 -0.08
N ASP A 58 -18.24 9.21 -1.21
CA ASP A 58 -18.82 10.49 -1.59
C ASP A 58 -20.29 10.34 -2.04
N GLU A 59 -20.89 11.42 -2.55
CA GLU A 59 -22.28 11.40 -3.04
C GLU A 59 -22.50 10.40 -4.19
N ASN A 60 -21.44 10.00 -4.88
CA ASN A 60 -21.45 9.02 -5.96
C ASN A 60 -21.09 7.60 -5.51
N GLY A 61 -20.70 7.38 -4.25
CA GLY A 61 -20.23 6.07 -3.78
C GLY A 61 -18.73 5.83 -4.00
N GLU A 62 -17.95 6.87 -4.30
CA GLU A 62 -16.53 6.80 -4.63
C GLU A 62 -15.66 7.16 -3.41
N VAL A 63 -14.52 6.50 -3.25
CA VAL A 63 -13.53 6.79 -2.20
C VAL A 63 -12.22 7.28 -2.81
N GLU A 64 -11.54 8.20 -2.13
CA GLU A 64 -10.24 8.72 -2.60
C GLU A 64 -9.13 7.70 -2.34
N ILE A 65 -8.65 7.06 -3.41
CA ILE A 65 -7.55 6.11 -3.37
C ILE A 65 -6.22 6.88 -3.45
N GLN A 66 -5.29 6.53 -2.57
CA GLN A 66 -3.94 7.05 -2.57
C GLN A 66 -2.95 5.95 -2.97
N ALA A 67 -1.98 6.29 -3.82
CA ALA A 67 -0.92 5.39 -4.23
C ALA A 67 0.42 5.81 -3.65
N TYR A 68 1.12 4.87 -3.03
CA TYR A 68 2.45 5.07 -2.46
C TYR A 68 3.40 3.98 -2.95
N SER A 69 4.66 4.33 -3.16
CA SER A 69 5.71 3.33 -3.36
C SER A 69 6.18 2.79 -2.01
N TYR A 70 6.18 1.47 -1.87
CA TYR A 70 6.63 0.74 -0.71
C TYR A 70 8.07 0.23 -0.92
N ILE A 71 8.94 0.61 0.00
CA ILE A 71 10.32 0.16 0.08
C ILE A 71 10.48 -0.62 1.37
N GLU A 72 10.64 -1.93 1.24
CA GLU A 72 10.88 -2.81 2.39
C GLU A 72 12.23 -2.48 3.05
N ASN A 73 12.25 -2.41 4.38
CA ASN A 73 13.50 -2.20 5.10
C ASN A 73 14.31 -3.50 5.24
N GLU A 74 15.58 -3.40 5.66
CA GLU A 74 16.47 -4.57 5.84
C GLU A 74 15.94 -5.65 6.81
N ASN A 75 14.90 -5.33 7.59
CA ASN A 75 14.36 -6.19 8.63
C ASN A 75 13.06 -6.91 8.20
N GLY A 76 12.46 -6.54 7.05
CA GLY A 76 11.28 -7.17 6.45
C GLY A 76 9.98 -7.05 7.26
N THR A 77 9.98 -6.26 8.33
CA THR A 77 8.83 -6.08 9.24
C THR A 77 8.21 -4.68 9.14
N GLU A 78 8.95 -3.73 8.59
CA GLU A 78 8.54 -2.35 8.39
C GLU A 78 9.05 -1.91 7.01
N GLY A 79 8.42 -0.89 6.43
CA GLY A 79 8.87 -0.31 5.17
C GLY A 79 8.53 1.17 5.10
N ASP A 80 9.23 1.87 4.22
CA ASP A 80 8.99 3.27 3.95
C ASP A 80 7.98 3.41 2.82
N LEU A 81 6.91 4.15 3.10
CA LEU A 81 5.95 4.56 2.09
C LEU A 81 6.30 5.95 1.60
N GLN A 82 6.57 6.06 0.31
CA GLN A 82 6.90 7.33 -0.33
C GLN A 82 5.82 7.71 -1.35
N PRO A 83 5.38 8.97 -1.40
CA PRO A 83 4.44 9.41 -2.41
C PRO A 83 5.07 9.27 -3.80
N ILE A 84 4.28 8.79 -4.76
CA ILE A 84 4.72 8.63 -6.14
C ILE A 84 4.72 10.01 -6.81
N PRO A 85 5.83 10.42 -7.44
CA PRO A 85 5.88 11.70 -8.14
C PRO A 85 4.83 11.75 -9.27
N GLU A 86 4.17 12.89 -9.45
CA GLU A 86 3.20 13.09 -10.56
C GLU A 86 3.86 12.98 -11.95
N ASP A 87 5.17 13.22 -12.03
CA ASP A 87 5.97 13.08 -13.25
C ASP A 87 6.42 11.64 -13.53
N ALA A 88 6.18 10.70 -12.60
CA ALA A 88 6.52 9.28 -12.75
C ALA A 88 5.50 8.53 -13.62
N ILE A 89 5.31 9.00 -14.86
CA ILE A 89 4.29 8.49 -15.80
C ILE A 89 4.36 6.96 -15.95
N ALA A 90 5.57 6.37 -15.99
CA ALA A 90 5.73 4.92 -16.14
C ALA A 90 5.23 4.13 -14.92
N GLU A 91 5.39 4.67 -13.71
CA GLU A 91 4.89 4.04 -12.48
C GLU A 91 3.37 4.14 -12.44
N TRP A 92 2.83 5.31 -12.78
CA TRP A 92 1.39 5.54 -12.87
C TRP A 92 0.72 4.69 -13.95
N ASP A 93 1.32 4.55 -15.14
CA ASP A 93 0.79 3.73 -16.23
C ASP A 93 0.63 2.26 -15.80
N MET A 94 1.63 1.72 -15.11
CA MET A 94 1.56 0.37 -14.53
C MET A 94 0.48 0.27 -13.45
N ILE A 95 0.40 1.26 -12.56
CA ILE A 95 -0.61 1.29 -11.49
C ILE A 95 -2.01 1.34 -12.07
N GLU A 96 -2.25 2.21 -13.05
CA GLU A 96 -3.52 2.35 -13.74
C GLU A 96 -3.87 1.08 -14.51
N GLU A 97 -2.92 0.42 -15.18
CA GLU A 97 -3.17 -0.85 -15.87
C GLU A 97 -3.65 -1.93 -14.91
N VAL A 98 -2.94 -2.14 -13.81
CA VAL A 98 -3.28 -3.17 -12.81
C VAL A 98 -4.56 -2.81 -12.06
N PHE A 99 -4.75 -1.54 -11.71
CA PHE A 99 -5.97 -1.06 -11.06
C PHE A 99 -7.20 -1.21 -11.96
N ASN A 100 -7.11 -0.84 -13.23
CA ASN A 100 -8.22 -1.02 -14.17
C ASN A 100 -8.56 -2.49 -14.33
N SER A 101 -7.55 -3.38 -14.45
CA SER A 101 -7.80 -4.83 -14.48
C SER A 101 -8.54 -5.31 -13.23
N PHE A 102 -8.13 -4.85 -12.05
CA PHE A 102 -8.80 -5.18 -10.79
C PHE A 102 -10.25 -4.69 -10.76
N MET A 103 -10.51 -3.46 -11.19
CA MET A 103 -11.86 -2.89 -11.26
C MET A 103 -12.75 -3.55 -12.33
N GLU A 104 -12.17 -4.11 -13.39
CA GLU A 104 -12.90 -4.88 -14.40
C GLU A 104 -13.22 -6.31 -13.95
N GLU A 105 -12.48 -6.85 -12.98
CA GLU A 105 -12.67 -8.20 -12.43
C GLU A 105 -13.70 -8.26 -11.29
N GLU A 106 -14.08 -7.12 -10.68
CA GLU A 106 -15.16 -6.97 -9.67
C GLU A 106 -16.54 -6.66 -10.30
#